data_AF-A0A850HHG3-F1
#
_entry.id   AF-A0A850HHG3-F1
#
_cell.length_a   1.000
_cell.length_b   1.000
_cell.length_c   1.000
_cell.angle_alpha   90.00
_cell.angle_beta   90.00
_cell.angle_gamma   90.00
#
_symmetry.space_group_name_H-M   'P 1'
#
loop_
_entity.id
_entity.type
_entity.pdbx_description
1 polymer ?
#
loop_
_entity_poly.entity_id
_entity_poly.type
_entity_poly.pdbx_seq_one_letter_code
_entity_poly.pdbx_strand_id
1 'polypeptide(L)' 'MNEKLSFSEIKEDVKNVITRNESGMTMNQIAEELSLSLDYIETILTCAQGFMEDDMEAVAHLVEMSL' A
#
# COMPACT_ATOMS: atom_id res chain seq x y z
N MET A 1 16.19 12.41 -8.39
CA MET A 1 16.12 12.26 -6.93
C MET A 1 15.41 10.93 -6.71
N ASN A 2 16.14 9.91 -6.24
CA ASN A 2 15.51 8.64 -5.82
C ASN A 2 15.21 8.84 -4.33
N GLU A 3 14.15 9.59 -4.04
CA GLU A 3 13.66 9.72 -2.68
C GLU A 3 13.07 8.36 -2.32
N LYS A 4 13.80 7.60 -1.51
CA LYS A 4 13.21 6.43 -0.85
C LYS A 4 12.06 6.94 -0.02
N LEU A 5 10.84 6.46 -0.28
CA LEU A 5 9.69 6.68 0.58
C LEU A 5 10.08 6.33 2.01
N SER A 6 9.75 7.21 2.96
CA SER A 6 10.00 6.93 4.36
C SER A 6 9.08 5.80 4.82
N PHE A 7 9.52 4.98 5.77
CA PHE A 7 8.69 3.90 6.33
C PHE A 7 7.31 4.39 6.82
N SER A 8 7.25 5.61 7.37
CA SER A 8 6.00 6.26 7.77
C SER A 8 5.05 6.55 6.60
N GLU A 9 5.60 6.95 5.44
CA GLU A 9 4.83 7.18 4.21
C GLU A 9 4.29 5.85 3.67
N ILE A 10 5.14 4.82 3.63
CA ILE A 10 4.74 3.46 3.23
C ILE A 10 3.61 2.94 4.13
N LYS A 11 3.71 3.13 5.45
CA LYS A 11 2.66 2.71 6.40
C LYS A 11 1.33 3.45 6.16
N GLU A 12 1.40 4.75 5.86
CA GLU A 12 0.22 5.55 5.53
C GLU A 12 -0.41 5.11 4.21
N ASP A 13 0.41 4.87 3.18
CA ASP A 13 -0.03 4.35 1.88
C ASP A 13 -0.69 2.99 2.02
N VAL A 14 -0.05 2.06 2.74
CA VAL A 14 -0.59 0.71 3.02
C VAL A 14 -1.98 0.81 3.64
N LYS A 15 -2.12 1.63 4.70
CA LYS A 15 -3.41 1.84 5.36
C LYS A 15 -4.44 2.43 4.40
N ASN A 16 -4.08 3.48 3.67
CA ASN A 16 -4.97 4.17 2.76
C ASN A 16 -5.47 3.26 1.62
N VAL A 17 -4.56 2.48 1.02
CA VAL A 17 -4.84 1.54 -0.07
C VAL A 17 -5.76 0.43 0.42
N ILE A 18 -5.46 -0.21 1.57
CA ILE A 18 -6.27 -1.30 2.13
C ILE A 18 -7.69 -0.80 2.44
N THR A 19 -7.83 0.31 3.17
CA THR A 19 -9.16 0.86 3.53
C THR A 19 -10.02 1.16 2.30
N ARG A 20 -9.43 1.64 1.20
CA ARG A 20 -10.14 1.94 -0.05
C ARG A 20 -10.51 0.68 -0.83
N ASN A 21 -9.61 -0.28 -0.87
CA ASN A 21 -9.85 -1.58 -1.48
C ASN A 21 -10.99 -2.32 -0.74
N GLU A 22 -11.00 -2.28 0.60
CA GLU A 22 -12.09 -2.83 1.43
C GLU A 22 -13.41 -2.08 1.27
N SER A 23 -13.36 -0.78 0.97
CA SER A 23 -14.54 0.02 0.61
C SER A 23 -15.10 -0.32 -0.78
N GLY A 24 -14.46 -1.22 -1.53
CA GLY A 24 -14.87 -1.67 -2.86
C GLY A 24 -14.31 -0.84 -4.02
N MET A 25 -13.32 0.02 -3.78
CA MET A 25 -12.64 0.75 -4.86
C MET A 25 -11.72 -0.17 -5.65
N THR A 26 -11.65 0.07 -6.96
CA THR A 26 -10.69 -0.64 -7.82
C THR A 26 -9.28 -0.04 -7.72
N MET A 27 -8.24 -0.81 -8.04
CA MET A 27 -6.85 -0.35 -8.04
C MET A 27 -6.65 0.95 -8.85
N ASN A 28 -7.36 1.12 -9.97
CA ASN A 28 -7.30 2.35 -10.77
C ASN A 28 -7.84 3.56 -10.01
N GLN A 29 -8.99 3.41 -9.33
CA GLN A 29 -9.56 4.51 -8.54
C GLN A 29 -8.66 4.90 -7.37
N ILE A 30 -8.03 3.90 -6.74
CA ILE A 30 -7.07 4.12 -5.63
C ILE A 30 -5.82 4.83 -6.15
N ALA A 31 -5.30 4.42 -7.32
CA ALA A 31 -4.16 5.05 -7.98
C ALA A 31 -4.42 6.52 -8.29
N GLU A 32 -5.58 6.83 -8.86
CA GLU A 32 -5.98 8.20 -9.17
C GLU A 32 -6.19 9.03 -7.89
N GLU A 33 -6.84 8.48 -6.86
CA GLU A 33 -7.14 9.22 -5.62
C GLU A 33 -5.88 9.49 -4.79
N LEU A 34 -4.99 8.50 -4.66
CA LEU A 34 -3.77 8.62 -3.86
C LEU A 34 -2.57 9.12 -4.67
N SER A 35 -2.73 9.34 -5.99
CA SER A 35 -1.63 9.65 -6.91
C SER A 35 -0.48 8.64 -6.82
N LEU A 36 -0.82 7.36 -6.62
CA LEU A 36 0.12 6.26 -6.50
C LEU A 36 0.17 5.45 -7.80
N SER A 37 1.29 4.78 -8.03
CA SER A 37 1.44 3.89 -9.19
C SER A 37 0.66 2.58 -8.97
N LEU A 38 0.07 2.03 -10.05
CA LEU A 38 -0.64 0.76 -9.98
C LEU A 38 0.24 -0.39 -9.49
N ASP A 39 1.50 -0.44 -9.93
CA ASP A 39 2.50 -1.42 -9.51
C ASP A 39 2.76 -1.38 -7.98
N TYR A 40 2.83 -0.18 -7.41
CA TYR A 40 2.99 0.02 -5.98
C TYR A 40 1.74 -0.41 -5.20
N ILE A 41 0.55 -0.09 -5.71
CA ILE A 41 -0.73 -0.53 -5.11
C ILE A 41 -0.86 -2.04 -5.19
N GLU A 42 -0.51 -2.67 -6.31
CA GLU A 42 -0.52 -4.12 -6.47
C GLU A 42 0.44 -4.78 -5.46
N THR A 43 1.63 -4.22 -5.28
CA THR A 43 2.60 -4.67 -4.28
C THR A 43 2.00 -4.60 -2.88
N ILE A 44 1.41 -3.47 -2.50
CA ILE A 44 0.74 -3.29 -1.20
C ILE A 44 -0.36 -4.33 -0.99
N LEU A 45 -1.27 -4.49 -1.96
CA LEU A 45 -2.41 -5.42 -1.84
C LEU A 45 -1.95 -6.88 -1.80
N THR A 46 -0.93 -7.23 -2.59
CA THR A 46 -0.32 -8.56 -2.58
C THR A 46 0.34 -8.84 -1.23
N CYS A 47 1.09 -7.88 -0.69
CA CYS A 47 1.66 -7.98 0.64
C CYS A 47 0.55 -8.07 1.71
N ALA A 48 -0.55 -7.34 1.58
CA ALA A 48 -1.66 -7.34 2.53
C ALA A 48 -2.48 -8.65 2.51
N GLN A 49 -2.60 -9.34 1.39
CA GLN A 49 -3.36 -10.60 1.29
C GLN A 49 -2.85 -11.72 2.22
N GLY A 50 -1.59 -11.66 2.65
CA GLY A 50 -1.00 -12.60 3.60
C GLY A 50 -1.17 -12.25 5.08
N PHE A 51 -1.72 -11.07 5.38
CA PHE A 51 -1.76 -10.50 6.73
C PHE A 51 -3.18 -10.13 7.14
N MET A 52 -3.47 -10.23 8.44
CA MET A 52 -4.75 -9.78 8.99
C MET A 52 -4.73 -8.25 9.18
N GLU A 53 -5.90 -7.61 9.23
CA GLU A 53 -6.07 -6.14 9.38
C GLU A 53 -5.22 -5.51 10.51
N ASP A 54 -4.88 -6.26 11.55
CA ASP A 54 -4.09 -5.78 12.70
C ASP A 54 -2.57 -5.66 12.39
N ASP A 55 -2.07 -6.27 11.32
CA ASP A 55 -0.63 -6.37 11.00
C ASP A 55 -0.16 -5.37 9.93
N MET A 56 -0.74 -4.16 9.89
CA MET A 56 -0.37 -3.13 8.91
C MET A 56 1.12 -2.76 8.94
N GLU A 57 1.80 -2.91 10.09
CA GLU A 57 3.25 -2.69 10.19
C GLU A 57 4.07 -3.77 9.49
N ALA A 58 3.62 -5.03 9.53
CA ALA A 58 4.28 -6.11 8.83
C ALA A 58 4.13 -5.96 7.31
N VAL A 59 2.95 -5.54 6.85
CA VAL A 59 2.71 -5.21 5.44
C VAL A 59 3.61 -4.06 4.99
N ALA A 60 3.74 -2.99 5.77
CA ALA A 60 4.63 -1.87 5.45
C ALA A 60 6.09 -2.30 5.34
N HIS A 61 6.57 -3.18 6.23
CA HIS A 61 7.92 -3.73 6.14
C HIS A 61 8.14 -4.60 4.89
N LEU A 62 7.15 -5.39 4.49
CA LEU A 62 7.25 -6.21 3.28
C LEU A 62 7.26 -5.35 2.01
N VAL A 63 6.47 -4.29 1.99
CA VAL A 63 6.45 -3.33 0.88
C VAL A 63 7.79 -2.60 0.80
N GLU A 64 8.35 -2.13 1.92
CA GLU A 64 9.69 -1.53 1.96
C GLU A 64 10.77 -2.48 1.39
N MET A 65 10.69 -3.78 1.72
CA MET A 65 11.63 -4.78 1.19
C MET A 65 11.44 -5.09 -0.30
N SER A 66 10.29 -4.75 -0.88
CA SER A 66 9.93 -5.04 -2.28
C SER A 66 10.16 -3.85 -3.22
N LEU A 67 10.44 -2.66 -2.68
CA LEU A 67 10.78 -1.41 -3.39
C LEU A 67 12.29 -1.25 -3.64
#